data_AF-A0A7V6D0T7-F1
#
_entry.id   AF-A0A7V6D0T7-F1
#
_cell.length_a   1.000
_cell.length_b   1.000
_cell.length_c   1.000
_cell.angle_alpha   90.00
_cell.angle_beta   90.00
_cell.angle_gamma   90.00
#
_symmetry.space_group_name_H-M   'P 1'
#
loop_
_entity.id
_entity.type
_entity.pdbx_description
1 polymer ?
#
loop_
_entity_poly.entity_id
_entity_poly.type
_entity_poly.pdbx_seq_one_letter_code
_entity_poly.pdbx_strand_id
1 'polypeptide(L)'
;TSFIAADQVDLNRGEPLAERLLEFARQLRLVIEQFRPDEAAVEDVFHAKNARSALRLAHTRGAALLILAERGVPYAEYSPAQVKLSVTGYGRATKEQVRHMVEALLGVSLVSVAEDACDALAVALCHALRSGYSVGASGTL
;
A
#
# COMPACT_ATOMS: atom_id res chain seq x y z
N THR A 1 4.08 16.17 -3.01
CA THR A 1 3.99 14.79 -3.54
C THR A 1 2.87 14.71 -4.54
N SER A 2 3.19 14.34 -5.79
CA SER A 2 2.24 14.05 -6.86
C SER A 2 2.01 12.54 -6.97
N PHE A 3 0.83 12.11 -7.43
CA PHE A 3 0.57 10.72 -7.78
C PHE A 3 1.44 10.30 -8.97
N ILE A 4 2.00 9.08 -8.92
CA ILE A 4 2.89 8.55 -9.98
C ILE A 4 2.27 7.31 -10.64
N ALA A 5 1.88 6.32 -9.84
CA ALA A 5 1.29 5.07 -10.32
C ALA A 5 0.54 4.35 -9.19
N ALA A 6 -0.40 3.46 -9.58
CA ALA A 6 -1.05 2.50 -8.70
C ALA A 6 -1.27 1.20 -9.48
N ASP A 7 -0.94 0.07 -8.87
CA ASP A 7 -1.07 -1.25 -9.49
C ASP A 7 -1.31 -2.33 -8.42
N GLN A 8 -1.72 -3.51 -8.87
CA GLN A 8 -1.94 -4.70 -8.05
C GLN A 8 -1.26 -5.90 -8.69
N VAL A 9 -0.61 -6.73 -7.86
CA VAL A 9 -0.04 -8.00 -8.32
C VAL A 9 -1.08 -9.11 -8.18
N ASP A 10 -1.67 -9.52 -9.30
CA ASP A 10 -2.59 -10.66 -9.34
C ASP A 10 -1.82 -11.99 -9.38
N LEU A 11 -1.74 -12.63 -8.22
CA LEU A 11 -1.10 -13.94 -8.06
C LEU A 11 -2.09 -15.07 -8.37
N ASN A 12 -1.73 -15.96 -9.30
CA ASN A 12 -2.52 -17.13 -9.65
C ASN A 12 -2.80 -17.99 -8.42
N ARG A 13 -4.08 -18.13 -8.04
CA ARG A 13 -4.49 -18.85 -6.82
C ARG A 13 -4.39 -20.37 -6.94
N GLY A 14 -4.26 -20.89 -8.16
CA GLY A 14 -4.07 -22.32 -8.43
C GLY A 14 -2.63 -22.80 -8.22
N GLU A 15 -1.67 -21.88 -8.15
CA GLU A 15 -0.26 -22.22 -7.97
C GLU A 15 0.11 -22.49 -6.51
N PRO A 16 1.15 -23.31 -6.27
CA PRO A 16 1.73 -23.45 -4.94
C PRO A 16 2.11 -22.11 -4.33
N LEU A 17 2.01 -22.01 -3.00
CA LEU A 17 2.34 -20.78 -2.27
C LEU A 17 3.75 -20.24 -2.61
N ALA A 18 4.74 -21.13 -2.73
CA ALA A 18 6.11 -20.75 -3.01
C ALA A 18 6.25 -20.02 -4.36
N GLU A 19 5.59 -20.53 -5.42
CA GLU A 19 5.59 -19.92 -6.76
C GLU A 19 4.92 -18.54 -6.73
N ARG A 20 3.79 -18.43 -6.03
CA ARG A 20 3.08 -17.16 -5.85
C ARG A 20 3.94 -16.12 -5.11
N LEU A 21 4.69 -16.54 -4.09
CA LEU A 21 5.60 -15.67 -3.36
C LEU A 21 6.82 -15.28 -4.21
N LEU A 22 7.31 -16.20 -5.05
CA LEU A 22 8.41 -15.91 -5.98
C LEU A 22 8.00 -14.86 -7.01
N GLU A 23 6.81 -15.00 -7.60
CA GLU A 23 6.29 -14.00 -8.55
C GLU A 23 6.06 -12.65 -7.88
N PHE A 24 5.44 -12.62 -6.70
CA PHE A 24 5.31 -11.41 -5.90
C PHE A 24 6.68 -10.74 -5.65
N ALA A 25 7.67 -11.53 -5.25
CA ALA A 25 9.00 -11.04 -4.95
C ALA A 25 9.71 -10.47 -6.19
N ARG A 26 9.52 -11.09 -7.36
CA ARG A 26 10.04 -10.60 -8.63
C ARG A 26 9.42 -9.26 -9.00
N GLN A 27 8.10 -9.15 -8.93
CA GLN A 27 7.38 -7.92 -9.26
C GLN A 27 7.75 -6.77 -8.31
N LEU A 28 7.80 -7.02 -7.00
CA LEU A 28 8.15 -5.98 -6.04
C LEU A 28 9.59 -5.47 -6.25
N ARG A 29 10.54 -6.35 -6.58
CA ARG A 29 11.90 -5.94 -6.92
C ARG A 29 11.93 -5.02 -8.15
N LEU A 30 11.16 -5.34 -9.19
CA LEU A 30 11.05 -4.50 -10.39
C LEU A 30 10.49 -3.12 -10.07
N VAL A 31 9.43 -3.06 -9.24
CA VAL A 31 8.84 -1.78 -8.78
C VAL A 31 9.88 -0.95 -8.02
N ILE A 32 10.62 -1.54 -7.09
CA ILE A 32 11.67 -0.83 -6.33
C ILE A 32 12.79 -0.35 -7.26
N GLU A 33 13.21 -1.17 -8.23
CA GLU A 33 14.24 -0.78 -9.20
C GLU A 33 13.80 0.36 -10.12
N GLN A 34 12.54 0.32 -10.56
CA GLN A 34 11.94 1.30 -11.46
C GLN A 34 11.75 2.65 -10.77
N PHE A 35 11.17 2.66 -9.57
CA PHE A 35 10.77 3.90 -8.89
C PHE A 35 11.80 4.41 -7.89
N ARG A 36 12.72 3.55 -7.41
CA ARG A 36 13.76 3.90 -6.43
C ARG A 36 13.21 4.71 -5.24
N PRO A 37 12.23 4.18 -4.50
CA PRO A 37 11.61 4.92 -3.41
C PRO A 37 12.61 5.21 -2.29
N ASP A 38 12.54 6.42 -1.72
CA ASP A 38 13.34 6.80 -0.54
C ASP A 38 12.85 6.09 0.72
N GLU A 39 11.53 5.86 0.82
CA GLU A 39 10.86 5.21 1.94
C GLU A 39 9.69 4.35 1.46
N ALA A 40 9.35 3.31 2.21
CA ALA A 40 8.17 2.47 1.97
C ALA A 40 7.18 2.51 3.14
N ALA A 41 5.90 2.31 2.86
CA ALA A 41 4.86 2.23 3.86
C ALA A 41 4.14 0.88 3.74
N VAL A 42 3.96 0.19 4.86
CA VAL A 42 3.36 -1.15 4.91
C VAL A 42 2.20 -1.16 5.90
N GLU A 43 1.09 -1.79 5.53
CA GLU A 43 -0.02 -2.00 6.48
C GLU A 43 0.35 -3.04 7.53
N ASP A 44 0.00 -2.74 8.78
CA ASP A 44 0.20 -3.64 9.91
C ASP A 44 -0.93 -4.69 10.02
N VAL A 45 -0.56 -5.93 10.32
CA VAL A 45 -1.41 -7.14 10.16
C VAL A 45 -2.17 -7.53 11.42
N PHE A 46 -2.03 -6.82 12.54
CA PHE A 46 -2.55 -7.25 13.85
C PHE A 46 -4.09 -7.35 13.97
N HIS A 47 -4.86 -7.03 12.92
CA HIS A 47 -6.32 -6.96 12.98
C HIS A 47 -7.06 -8.06 12.18
N ALA A 48 -6.35 -9.07 11.68
CA ALA A 48 -6.97 -10.13 10.88
C ALA A 48 -7.93 -10.99 11.72
N LYS A 49 -9.23 -10.99 11.35
CA LYS A 49 -10.29 -11.76 12.03
C LYS A 49 -10.17 -13.29 11.87
N ASN A 50 -9.42 -13.77 10.89
CA ASN A 50 -9.29 -15.20 10.57
C ASN A 50 -7.81 -15.59 10.45
N ALA A 51 -7.41 -16.61 11.20
CA ALA A 51 -6.03 -17.09 11.25
C ALA A 51 -5.48 -17.53 9.88
N ARG A 52 -6.29 -18.16 9.03
CA ARG A 52 -5.85 -18.64 7.71
C ARG A 52 -5.58 -17.48 6.76
N SER A 53 -6.42 -16.44 6.75
CA SER A 53 -6.15 -15.24 5.96
C SER A 53 -4.97 -14.45 6.52
N ALA A 54 -4.85 -14.38 7.84
CA ALA A 54 -3.71 -13.75 8.51
C ALA A 54 -2.38 -14.40 8.10
N LEU A 55 -2.30 -15.73 8.11
CA LEU A 55 -1.09 -16.47 7.71
C LEU A 55 -0.73 -16.21 6.23
N ARG A 56 -1.72 -16.18 5.34
CA ARG A 56 -1.47 -15.88 3.92
C ARG A 56 -0.91 -14.47 3.73
N LEU A 57 -1.47 -13.49 4.44
CA LEU A 57 -0.99 -12.11 4.40
C LEU A 57 0.39 -11.98 5.02
N ALA A 58 0.65 -12.69 6.12
CA ALA A 58 1.95 -12.72 6.79
C ALA A 58 3.08 -13.24 5.88
N HIS A 59 2.83 -14.25 5.04
CA HIS A 59 3.83 -14.74 4.08
C HIS A 59 4.22 -13.67 3.05
N THR A 60 3.24 -13.02 2.42
CA THR A 60 3.49 -11.97 1.43
C THR A 60 4.16 -10.76 2.08
N ARG A 61 3.72 -10.35 3.27
CA ARG A 61 4.36 -9.26 4.02
C ARG A 61 5.80 -9.60 4.39
N GLY A 62 6.05 -10.82 4.89
CA GLY A 62 7.41 -11.25 5.22
C GLY A 62 8.35 -11.17 4.02
N ALA A 63 7.89 -11.59 2.85
CA ALA A 63 8.64 -11.43 1.60
C ALA A 63 8.85 -9.95 1.24
N ALA A 64 7.83 -9.10 1.40
CA ALA A 64 7.94 -7.67 1.12
C ALA A 64 8.99 -6.98 2.00
N LEU A 65 8.95 -7.24 3.32
CA LEU A 65 9.89 -6.66 4.28
C LEU A 65 11.33 -7.13 4.03
N LEU A 66 11.50 -8.41 3.68
CA LEU A 66 12.81 -8.93 3.28
C LEU A 66 13.36 -8.18 2.06
N ILE A 67 12.54 -8.00 1.02
CA ILE A 67 12.97 -7.32 -0.21
C ILE A 67 13.29 -5.85 0.04
N LEU A 68 12.50 -5.15 0.85
CA LEU A 68 12.79 -3.77 1.25
C LEU A 68 14.16 -3.69 1.95
N ALA A 69 14.43 -4.61 2.88
CA ALA A 69 15.71 -4.71 3.56
C ALA A 69 16.87 -5.05 2.61
N GLU A 70 16.69 -6.01 1.68
CA GLU A 70 17.66 -6.35 0.63
C GLU A 70 18.06 -5.14 -0.22
N ARG A 71 17.11 -4.22 -0.45
CA ARG A 71 17.30 -3.02 -1.27
C ARG A 71 17.68 -1.77 -0.46
N GLY A 72 17.80 -1.88 0.85
CA GLY A 72 18.12 -0.77 1.73
C GLY A 72 17.04 0.32 1.78
N VAL A 73 15.79 -0.03 1.47
CA VAL A 73 14.66 0.92 1.52
C VAL A 73 14.09 0.91 2.94
N PRO A 74 14.22 2.01 3.72
CA PRO A 74 13.60 2.11 5.03
C PRO A 74 12.09 2.06 4.90
N TYR A 75 11.41 1.50 5.91
CA TYR A 75 9.96 1.40 5.88
C TYR A 75 9.33 1.75 7.22
N ALA A 76 8.07 2.20 7.16
CA ALA A 76 7.21 2.44 8.31
C ALA A 76 5.94 1.59 8.22
N GLU A 77 5.38 1.26 9.37
CA GLU A 77 4.18 0.44 9.48
C GLU A 77 3.00 1.22 10.05
N TYR A 78 1.80 0.95 9.52
CA TYR A 78 0.59 1.64 9.93
C TYR A 78 -0.58 0.68 10.13
N SER A 79 -1.23 0.76 11.28
CA SER A 79 -2.49 0.06 11.54
C SER A 79 -3.62 0.64 10.69
N PRO A 80 -4.68 -0.13 10.41
CA PRO A 80 -5.87 0.36 9.70
C PRO A 80 -6.47 1.62 10.32
N ALA A 81 -6.44 1.73 11.66
CA ALA A 81 -6.95 2.89 12.39
C ALA A 81 -6.07 4.12 12.17
N GLN A 82 -4.75 3.98 12.12
CA GLN A 82 -3.82 5.08 11.82
C GLN A 82 -3.99 5.57 10.37
N VAL A 83 -4.17 4.66 9.42
CA VAL A 83 -4.43 5.01 8.01
C VAL A 83 -5.72 5.81 7.91
N LYS A 84 -6.82 5.29 8.47
CA LYS A 84 -8.13 5.98 8.48
C LYS A 84 -8.06 7.35 9.14
N LEU A 85 -7.41 7.44 10.30
CA LEU A 85 -7.26 8.70 11.02
C LEU A 85 -6.45 9.72 10.22
N SER A 86 -5.34 9.31 9.62
CA SER A 86 -4.45 10.23 8.91
C SER A 86 -5.07 10.72 7.59
N VAL A 87 -5.77 9.84 6.86
CA VAL A 87 -6.36 10.16 5.56
C VAL A 87 -7.69 10.91 5.69
N THR A 88 -8.53 10.55 6.67
CA THR A 88 -9.90 11.10 6.77
C THR A 88 -10.13 12.02 7.97
N GLY A 89 -9.19 12.10 8.91
CA GLY A 89 -9.39 12.74 10.21
C GLY A 89 -10.23 11.91 11.19
N TYR A 90 -10.74 10.73 10.79
CA TYR A 90 -11.61 9.90 11.61
C TYR A 90 -11.19 8.42 11.60
N GLY A 91 -10.71 7.92 12.73
CA GLY A 91 -10.17 6.55 12.84
C GLY A 91 -11.17 5.41 12.60
N ARG A 92 -12.49 5.69 12.58
CA ARG A 92 -13.54 4.70 12.30
C ARG A 92 -14.18 4.89 10.93
N ALA A 93 -13.57 5.64 10.03
CA ALA A 93 -14.06 5.84 8.67
C ALA A 93 -14.26 4.51 7.93
N THR A 94 -15.23 4.49 7.02
CA THR A 94 -15.48 3.37 6.11
C THR A 94 -14.44 3.32 5.00
N LYS A 95 -14.33 2.19 4.29
CA LYS A 95 -13.38 2.07 3.16
C LYS A 95 -13.71 3.06 2.04
N GLU A 96 -15.00 3.29 1.80
CA GLU A 96 -15.50 4.24 0.79
C GLU A 96 -15.10 5.68 1.15
N GLN A 97 -15.20 6.04 2.44
CA GLN A 97 -14.74 7.34 2.92
C GLN A 97 -13.23 7.52 2.76
N VAL A 98 -12.45 6.47 3.03
CA VAL A 98 -11.00 6.49 2.78
C VAL A 98 -10.72 6.69 1.30
N ARG A 99 -11.34 5.90 0.40
CA ARG A 99 -11.15 6.02 -1.06
C ARG A 99 -11.46 7.43 -1.55
N HIS A 100 -12.59 8.00 -1.15
CA HIS A 100 -12.98 9.35 -1.54
C HIS A 100 -11.94 10.39 -1.09
N MET A 101 -11.41 10.25 0.12
CA MET A 101 -10.36 11.14 0.61
C MET A 101 -9.03 10.95 -0.12
N VAL A 102 -8.67 9.71 -0.51
CA VAL A 102 -7.49 9.47 -1.35
C VAL A 102 -7.63 10.18 -2.70
N GLU A 103 -8.79 10.07 -3.37
CA GLU A 103 -9.07 10.80 -4.61
C GLU A 103 -8.94 12.32 -4.43
N ALA A 104 -9.54 12.86 -3.37
CA ALA A 104 -9.52 14.29 -3.08
C ALA A 104 -8.09 14.81 -2.77
N LEU A 105 -7.30 14.04 -2.03
CA LEU A 105 -5.93 14.41 -1.67
C LEU A 105 -4.96 14.31 -2.85
N LEU A 106 -5.14 13.31 -3.72
CA LEU A 106 -4.29 13.12 -4.91
C LEU A 106 -4.76 13.96 -6.11
N GLY A 107 -6.01 14.41 -6.12
CA GLY A 107 -6.61 15.09 -7.26
C GLY A 107 -6.85 14.18 -8.47
N VAL A 108 -7.06 12.88 -8.25
CA VAL A 108 -7.26 11.87 -9.31
C VAL A 108 -8.52 11.05 -9.05
N SER A 109 -9.14 10.54 -10.12
CA SER A 109 -10.22 9.54 -9.99
C SER A 109 -9.63 8.13 -9.90
N LEU A 110 -10.11 7.35 -8.94
CA LEU A 110 -9.71 5.97 -8.69
C LEU A 110 -10.78 4.96 -9.16
N VAL A 111 -11.75 5.39 -9.96
CA VAL A 111 -12.87 4.53 -10.42
C VAL A 111 -12.38 3.25 -11.13
N SER A 112 -11.28 3.34 -11.88
CA SER A 112 -10.66 2.20 -12.59
C SER A 112 -9.54 1.51 -11.82
N VAL A 113 -9.20 1.98 -10.62
CA VAL A 113 -8.10 1.43 -9.81
C VAL A 113 -8.64 0.31 -8.92
N ALA A 114 -7.90 -0.81 -8.88
CA ALA A 114 -8.26 -1.96 -8.07
C ALA A 114 -8.32 -1.61 -6.57
N GLU A 115 -9.14 -2.34 -5.80
CA GLU A 115 -9.33 -2.05 -4.37
C GLU A 115 -8.03 -2.17 -3.58
N ASP A 116 -7.23 -3.23 -3.81
CA ASP A 116 -5.97 -3.42 -3.10
C ASP A 116 -4.96 -2.30 -3.41
N ALA A 117 -4.98 -1.79 -4.66
CA ALA A 117 -4.15 -0.65 -5.05
C ALA A 117 -4.63 0.66 -4.39
N CYS A 118 -5.93 0.86 -4.21
CA CYS A 118 -6.47 1.98 -3.44
C CYS A 118 -6.06 1.92 -1.96
N ASP A 119 -6.12 0.73 -1.36
CA ASP A 119 -5.72 0.50 0.04
C ASP A 119 -4.20 0.79 0.19
N ALA A 120 -3.37 0.36 -0.77
CA ALA A 120 -1.94 0.69 -0.80
C ALA A 120 -1.67 2.21 -0.92
N LEU A 121 -2.43 2.93 -1.75
CA LEU A 121 -2.35 4.40 -1.86
C LEU A 121 -2.70 5.09 -0.54
N ALA A 122 -3.72 4.59 0.17
CA ALA A 122 -4.09 5.13 1.48
C ALA A 122 -2.96 4.98 2.50
N VAL A 123 -2.26 3.84 2.49
CA VAL A 123 -1.09 3.59 3.35
C VAL A 123 0.08 4.52 2.99
N ALA A 124 0.36 4.70 1.70
CA ALA A 124 1.39 5.63 1.24
C ALA A 124 1.07 7.09 1.61
N LEU A 125 -0.18 7.52 1.46
CA LEU A 125 -0.62 8.86 1.89
C LEU A 125 -0.54 9.04 3.40
N CYS A 126 -0.95 8.04 4.18
CA CYS A 126 -0.80 8.04 5.62
C CYS A 126 0.65 8.31 6.02
N HIS A 127 1.60 7.63 5.38
CA HIS A 127 3.02 7.85 5.59
C HIS A 127 3.44 9.28 5.23
N ALA A 128 3.11 9.74 4.01
CA ALA A 128 3.46 11.08 3.54
C ALA A 128 2.96 12.19 4.48
N LEU A 129 1.69 12.12 4.90
CA LEU A 129 1.06 13.09 5.81
C LEU A 129 1.71 13.11 7.19
N ARG A 130 2.17 11.96 7.69
CA ARG A 130 2.80 11.84 9.01
C ARG A 130 4.28 12.23 9.02
N SER A 131 4.96 12.03 7.89
CA SER A 131 6.35 12.47 7.69
C SER A 131 6.47 13.96 7.35
N GLY A 132 5.34 14.67 7.21
CA GLY A 132 5.31 16.11 6.93
C GLY A 132 5.47 16.47 5.45
N TYR A 133 5.31 15.50 4.53
CA TYR A 133 5.30 15.79 3.09
C TYR A 133 4.01 16.53 2.71
N SER A 134 4.14 17.65 1.99
CA SER A 134 2.99 18.34 1.40
C SER A 134 2.47 17.55 0.21
N VAL A 135 1.25 17.03 0.30
CA VAL A 135 0.56 16.43 -0.86
C VAL A 135 0.14 17.57 -1.78
N GLY A 136 0.67 17.59 -2.99
CA GLY A 136 0.44 18.65 -3.95
C GLY A 136 -0.53 18.13 -5.01
N ALA A 137 -1.70 18.75 -5.13
CA ALA A 137 -2.64 18.47 -6.21
C ALA A 137 -1.99 18.90 -7.54
N SER A 138 -1.38 17.95 -8.25
CA SER A 138 -0.86 18.19 -9.60
C SER A 138 -1.96 17.84 -10.59
N GLY A 139 -2.93 18.75 -10.74
CA GLY A 139 -3.92 18.67 -11.80
C GLY A 139 -3.30 19.14 -13.11
N THR A 140 -3.38 18.32 -14.15
CA THR A 140 -3.42 18.82 -15.52
C THR A 140 -4.54 18.07 -16.23
N LEU A 141 -5.50 18.87 -16.72
CA LEU A 141 -6.71 18.48 -17.44
C LEU A 141 -6.40 17.60 -18.66
#